data_AF-A0A5A7S3C7-F1
#
_entry.id   AF-A0A5A7S3C7-F1
#
_cell.length_a   1.000
_cell.length_b   1.000
_cell.length_c   1.000
_cell.angle_alpha   90.00
_cell.angle_beta   90.00
_cell.angle_gamma   90.00
#
_symmetry.space_group_name_H-M   'P 1'
#
loop_
_entity.id
_entity.type
_entity.pdbx_description
1 polymer ?
#
loop_
_entity_poly.entity_id
_entity_poly.type
_entity_poly.pdbx_seq_one_letter_code
_entity_poly.pdbx_strand_id
1 'polypeptide(L)'
;MNTDDALERHALSCFRNHDGITREIERRAITDAQQLGELPSNPDAARLAFELDALACAANAEALLFDDDSAYDRAAAAIHDRLHALV
;
A
#
# COMPACT_ATOMS: atom_id res chain seq x y z
N MET A 1 7.00 -11.16 -32.42
CA MET A 1 6.99 -10.67 -31.02
C MET A 1 6.66 -9.18 -31.11
N ASN A 2 5.44 -8.80 -30.78
CA ASN A 2 4.92 -7.45 -31.08
C ASN A 2 5.39 -6.47 -30.00
N THR A 3 5.77 -5.27 -30.39
CA THR A 3 6.35 -4.23 -29.52
C THR A 3 5.39 -3.75 -28.41
N ASP A 4 4.07 -3.85 -28.60
CA ASP A 4 3.06 -3.55 -27.57
C ASP A 4 3.20 -4.44 -26.33
N ASP A 5 3.45 -5.73 -26.57
CA ASP A 5 3.55 -6.76 -25.54
C ASP A 5 4.76 -6.52 -24.61
N ALA A 6 5.81 -5.87 -25.13
CA ALA A 6 7.01 -5.53 -24.37
C ALA A 6 6.85 -4.24 -23.57
N LEU A 7 6.12 -3.26 -24.10
CA LEU A 7 5.78 -2.01 -23.41
C LEU A 7 4.81 -2.25 -22.26
N GLU A 8 3.79 -3.10 -22.47
CA GLU A 8 2.83 -3.48 -21.42
C GLU A 8 3.52 -4.24 -20.28
N ARG A 9 4.41 -5.19 -20.59
CA ARG A 9 5.23 -5.87 -19.58
C ARG A 9 6.18 -4.93 -18.84
N HIS A 10 6.74 -3.92 -19.50
CA HIS A 10 7.59 -2.93 -18.85
C HIS A 10 6.79 -1.98 -17.96
N ALA A 11 5.61 -1.53 -18.41
CA ALA A 11 4.69 -0.71 -17.62
C ALA A 11 4.19 -1.47 -16.38
N LEU A 12 3.80 -2.74 -16.52
CA LEU A 12 3.42 -3.62 -15.42
C LEU A 12 4.60 -3.92 -14.47
N SER A 13 5.82 -4.01 -15.00
CA SER A 13 7.05 -4.15 -14.21
C SER A 13 7.36 -2.88 -13.42
N CYS A 14 7.20 -1.69 -14.02
CA CYS A 14 7.37 -0.42 -13.33
C CYS A 14 6.32 -0.22 -12.23
N PHE A 15 5.07 -0.64 -12.47
CA PHE A 15 4.02 -0.67 -11.44
C PHE A 15 4.43 -1.58 -10.27
N ARG A 16 4.75 -2.85 -10.56
CA ARG A 16 5.18 -3.83 -9.54
C ARG A 16 6.44 -3.44 -8.78
N ASN A 17 7.33 -2.65 -9.37
CA ASN A 17 8.59 -2.21 -8.77
C ASN A 17 8.45 -0.89 -8.00
N HIS A 18 7.49 -0.02 -8.33
CA HIS A 18 7.20 1.19 -7.55
C HIS A 18 6.67 0.82 -6.15
N ASP A 19 5.84 -0.23 -6.08
CA ASP A 19 5.25 -0.76 -4.85
C ASP A 19 6.31 -1.32 -3.85
N GLY A 20 7.50 -1.68 -4.34
CA GLY A 20 8.54 -2.28 -3.51
C GLY A 20 9.23 -1.30 -2.55
N ILE A 21 9.46 -0.06 -3.00
CA ILE A 21 10.14 0.96 -2.18
C ILE A 21 9.17 1.52 -1.13
N THR A 22 7.93 1.82 -1.54
CA THR A 22 6.89 2.33 -0.63
C THR A 22 6.62 1.34 0.50
N ARG A 23 6.43 0.05 0.18
CA ARG A 23 6.17 -0.98 1.20
C ARG A 23 7.34 -1.22 2.15
N GLU A 24 8.59 -1.06 1.71
CA GLU A 24 9.75 -1.15 2.61
C GLU A 24 9.83 0.04 3.57
N ILE A 25 9.46 1.25 3.11
CA ILE A 25 9.37 2.44 3.97
C ILE A 25 8.26 2.25 5.01
N GLU A 26 7.09 1.77 4.59
CA GLU A 26 5.98 1.45 5.50
C GLU A 26 6.37 0.41 6.54
N ARG A 27 6.99 -0.69 6.11
CA ARG A 27 7.46 -1.75 7.00
C ARG A 27 8.43 -1.20 8.05
N ARG A 28 9.35 -0.31 7.66
CA ARG A 28 10.28 0.35 8.59
C ARG A 28 9.53 1.24 9.59
N ALA A 29 8.65 2.10 9.12
CA ALA A 29 7.85 2.97 9.99
C ALA A 29 7.01 2.16 11.00
N ILE A 30 6.40 1.05 10.56
CA ILE A 30 5.67 0.13 11.43
C ILE A 30 6.59 -0.52 12.44
N THR A 31 7.77 -0.97 12.00
CA THR A 31 8.78 -1.58 12.89
C THR A 31 9.21 -0.59 13.98
N ASP A 32 9.44 0.67 13.61
CA ASP A 32 9.85 1.72 14.54
C ASP A 32 8.73 2.00 15.55
N ALA A 33 7.48 2.14 15.10
CA ALA A 33 6.32 2.31 15.98
C ALA A 33 6.13 1.11 16.95
N GLN A 34 6.37 -0.11 16.49
CA GLN A 34 6.35 -1.31 17.34
C GLN A 34 7.48 -1.31 18.39
N GLN A 35 8.68 -0.86 18.02
CA GLN A 35 9.81 -0.75 18.93
C GLN A 35 9.60 0.34 19.99
N LEU A 36 8.90 1.41 19.64
CA LEU A 36 8.53 2.50 20.56
C LEU A 36 7.33 2.13 21.45
N GLY A 37 6.63 1.03 21.17
CA GLY A 37 5.43 0.61 21.89
C GLY A 37 4.17 1.39 21.50
N GLU A 38 4.20 2.11 20.37
CA GLU A 38 3.06 2.83 19.79
C GLU A 38 2.12 1.89 19.04
N LEU A 39 2.64 0.75 18.55
CA LEU A 39 1.89 -0.34 17.95
C LEU A 39 2.26 -1.69 18.61
N PRO A 40 1.34 -2.65 18.70
CA PRO A 40 1.67 -4.00 19.16
C PRO A 40 2.58 -4.72 18.15
N SER A 41 3.45 -5.61 18.66
CA SER A 41 4.35 -6.44 17.84
C SER A 41 3.66 -7.56 17.05
N ASN A 42 2.36 -7.76 17.26
CA ASN A 42 1.50 -8.66 16.49
C ASN A 42 0.32 -7.83 15.96
N PRO A 43 0.12 -7.71 14.62
CA PRO A 43 0.74 -8.46 13.52
C PRO A 43 2.20 -8.08 13.19
N ASP A 44 2.87 -8.97 12.45
CA ASP A 44 4.19 -8.69 11.86
C ASP A 44 4.16 -7.44 10.95
N ALA A 45 5.24 -6.67 10.97
CA ALA A 45 5.35 -5.41 10.26
C ALA A 45 5.25 -5.57 8.73
N ALA A 46 5.79 -6.66 8.15
CA ALA A 46 5.71 -6.87 6.71
C ALA A 46 4.28 -7.18 6.26
N ARG A 47 3.53 -7.92 7.07
CA ARG A 47 2.10 -8.12 6.85
C ARG A 47 1.32 -6.81 6.93
N LEU A 48 1.55 -6.00 7.96
CA LEU A 48 0.81 -4.75 8.10
C LEU A 48 1.15 -3.78 6.96
N ALA A 49 2.42 -3.67 6.55
CA ALA A 49 2.81 -2.87 5.38
C ALA A 49 2.09 -3.32 4.10
N PHE A 50 2.02 -4.63 3.85
CA PHE A 50 1.25 -5.17 2.72
C PHE A 50 -0.23 -4.77 2.76
N GLU A 51 -0.86 -4.80 3.94
CA GLU A 51 -2.26 -4.42 4.10
C GLU A 51 -2.47 -2.92 3.79
N LEU A 52 -1.55 -2.04 4.20
CA LEU A 52 -1.62 -0.59 3.92
C LEU A 52 -1.39 -0.29 2.43
N ASP A 53 -0.35 -0.88 1.84
CA ASP A 53 -0.02 -0.80 0.41
C ASP A 53 -1.21 -1.25 -0.45
N ALA A 54 -1.86 -2.36 -0.10
CA ALA A 54 -3.03 -2.87 -0.81
C ALA A 54 -4.21 -1.88 -0.82
N LEU A 55 -4.47 -1.18 0.30
CA LEU A 55 -5.52 -0.16 0.36
C LEU A 55 -5.18 1.05 -0.51
N ALA A 56 -3.92 1.52 -0.48
CA ALA A 56 -3.46 2.62 -1.31
C ALA A 56 -3.51 2.28 -2.81
N CYS A 57 -3.07 1.08 -3.19
CA CYS A 57 -3.15 0.61 -4.57
C CYS A 57 -4.60 0.50 -5.07
N ALA A 58 -5.51 -0.02 -4.24
CA ALA A 58 -6.92 -0.13 -4.59
C ALA A 58 -7.57 1.25 -4.81
N ALA A 59 -7.31 2.20 -3.92
CA ALA A 59 -7.83 3.56 -4.08
C ALA A 59 -7.27 4.27 -5.31
N ASN A 60 -5.98 4.09 -5.61
CA ASN A 60 -5.39 4.66 -6.82
C ASN A 60 -6.02 4.06 -8.10
N ALA A 61 -6.24 2.74 -8.12
CA ALA A 61 -6.92 2.10 -9.25
C ALA A 61 -8.35 2.62 -9.41
N GLU A 62 -9.10 2.75 -8.31
CA GLU A 62 -10.48 3.22 -8.32
C GLU A 62 -10.58 4.70 -8.76
N ALA A 63 -9.73 5.58 -8.22
CA ALA A 63 -9.68 6.99 -8.60
C ALA A 63 -9.38 7.16 -10.10
N LEU A 64 -8.37 6.46 -10.62
CA LEU A 64 -7.99 6.56 -12.04
C LEU A 64 -9.00 5.95 -12.99
N LEU A 65 -9.65 4.84 -12.61
CA LEU A 65 -10.61 4.14 -13.48
C LEU A 65 -11.97 4.83 -13.52
N PHE A 66 -12.39 5.45 -12.41
CA PHE A 66 -13.74 6.00 -12.25
C PHE A 66 -13.78 7.52 -12.08
N ASP A 67 -12.64 8.20 -12.13
CA ASP A 67 -12.52 9.65 -11.88
C ASP A 67 -13.11 10.03 -10.50
N ASP A 68 -12.89 9.17 -9.50
CA ASP A 68 -13.42 9.29 -8.15
C ASP A 68 -12.32 9.46 -7.11
N ASP A 69 -11.92 10.72 -6.89
CA ASP A 69 -10.92 11.08 -5.87
C ASP A 69 -11.37 10.73 -4.44
N SER A 70 -12.67 10.50 -4.19
CA SER A 70 -13.15 10.07 -2.88
C SER A 70 -12.71 8.65 -2.51
N ALA A 71 -12.14 7.89 -3.46
CA ALA A 71 -11.47 6.63 -3.18
C ALA A 71 -10.27 6.81 -2.24
N TYR A 72 -9.55 7.94 -2.32
CA TYR A 72 -8.44 8.22 -1.41
C TYR A 72 -8.93 8.45 0.03
N ASP A 73 -10.06 9.13 0.21
CA ASP A 73 -10.68 9.32 1.54
C ASP A 73 -11.11 7.98 2.15
N ARG A 74 -11.67 7.08 1.32
CA ARG A 74 -12.05 5.72 1.76
C ARG A 74 -10.83 4.92 2.21
N ALA A 75 -9.74 4.94 1.45
CA ALA A 75 -8.51 4.25 1.85
C ALA A 75 -7.90 4.86 3.12
N ALA A 76 -7.87 6.19 3.25
CA ALA A 76 -7.38 6.84 4.45
C ALA A 76 -8.17 6.42 5.70
N ALA A 77 -9.51 6.39 5.61
CA ALA A 77 -10.38 5.92 6.69
C ALA A 77 -10.11 4.44 7.02
N ALA A 78 -10.01 3.57 6.01
CA ALA A 78 -9.74 2.15 6.23
C ALA A 78 -8.37 1.88 6.87
N ILE A 79 -7.33 2.62 6.45
CA ILE A 79 -5.98 2.57 7.05
C ILE A 79 -6.05 2.99 8.52
N HIS A 80 -6.72 4.10 8.81
CA HIS A 80 -6.89 4.58 10.17
C HIS A 80 -7.60 3.56 11.07
N ASP A 81 -8.74 3.02 10.62
CA ASP A 81 -9.50 2.01 11.35
C ASP A 81 -8.67 0.74 11.57
N ARG A 82 -7.89 0.34 10.56
CA ARG A 82 -7.00 -0.82 10.65
C ARG A 82 -5.93 -0.68 11.72
N LEU A 83 -5.32 0.51 11.84
CA LEU A 83 -4.33 0.83 12.86
C LEU A 83 -4.98 0.96 14.25
N HIS A 84 -6.15 1.61 14.33
CA HIS A 84 -6.88 1.75 15.58
C HIS A 84 -7.36 0.42 16.17
N ALA A 85 -7.68 -0.56 15.33
CA ALA A 85 -8.04 -1.89 15.78
C ALA A 85 -6.89 -2.66 16.47
N LEU A 86 -5.66 -2.14 16.44
CA LEU A 86 -4.48 -2.75 17.06
C LEU A 86 -4.15 -2.19 18.44
N VAL A 87 -4.68 -1.01 18.81
CA VAL A 87 -4.31 -0.28 20.03
C VAL A 87 -5.43 -0.22 21.07
#